data_AF-A0A7V8WCS6-F1
#
_entry.id   AF-A0A7V8WCS6-F1
#
_cell.length_a   1.000
_cell.length_b   1.000
_cell.length_c   1.000
_cell.angle_alpha   90.00
_cell.angle_beta   90.00
_cell.angle_gamma   90.00
#
_symmetry.space_group_name_H-M   'P 1'
#
loop_
_entity.id
_entity.type
_entity.pdbx_description
1 polymer ?
#
loop_
_entity_poly.entity_id
_entity_poly.type
_entity_poly.pdbx_seq_one_letter_code
_entity_poly.pdbx_strand_id
1 'polypeptide(L)'
;MRDAKIAAVGGPDTNVPAGAEVVDVTGRFVSPGIIDAHSHIANDSINEGGTTVSSMTGMHDVLDPTDLSIYRDLAGGLTTANILHGSANPIGGKNAVIKLRWGVKRASDLVFEGAMPGIKFALGENPKDLRQGQLTGPRRYPLTRQGVEYVIRDAFTRARAYQKAWKDYEKPKATSPDALPPRRDLQLEALVEILDGRRLVHAHTYRADEILMLIRLAEEMGFKIATFQHVLEGYKVAKEIAAHGAGASTFSDWWGYKIEADDAIPHNAAIMVRKGVLVSINSDSAEHARRLNTEAAKSIKWGGLTEDEAFALVTINPAKQLRIDNRVGSLEAGKDADVAVWTHHPLSSYAIVDRVYIDGTQYYDRKNEDRRLSELKKEKMELLAAERGSRPTTTSPQQDNGDEKTSSAPPAFAAGVGNPPTPAATGRQAASGPVLAIVNATIHPVTSATIERGTIVIRGNRIEAFGANAQVPQGAKTIDAAGGQVYPGFINARTTLGIGEPGVRGYDDINEMHDWNQHLRTRVAYHAESAAIPVARANGITTVGVAPGGGIMAGELAVMNLDGWTWEEATLRPNAGIVFNFPALAAGG
;
A
#
# COMPACT_ATOMS: atom_id res chain seq x y z
N MET A 1 24.39 28.47 7.05
CA MET A 1 23.24 28.04 7.88
C MET A 1 23.32 28.82 9.20
N ARG A 2 22.20 29.07 9.90
CA ARG A 2 22.18 29.78 11.19
C ARG A 2 20.90 29.39 11.96
N ASP A 3 20.96 29.30 13.28
CA ASP A 3 19.79 29.07 14.14
C ASP A 3 18.95 27.85 13.71
N ALA A 4 19.62 26.71 13.48
CA ALA A 4 19.07 25.47 12.91
C ALA A 4 18.47 25.57 11.49
N LYS A 5 18.60 26.71 10.80
CA LYS A 5 17.90 27.03 9.56
C LYS A 5 18.79 27.47 8.40
N ILE A 6 18.24 27.37 7.20
CA ILE A 6 18.78 27.95 5.97
C ILE A 6 18.52 29.47 6.03
N ALA A 7 19.56 30.26 6.26
CA ALA A 7 19.43 31.71 6.38
C ALA A 7 19.33 32.42 5.02
N ALA A 8 19.98 31.89 3.98
CA ALA A 8 19.97 32.38 2.61
C ALA A 8 20.40 31.26 1.65
N VAL A 9 20.04 31.40 0.38
CA VAL A 9 20.49 30.57 -0.76
C VAL A 9 20.71 31.52 -1.95
N GLY A 10 21.79 31.36 -2.71
CA GLY A 10 22.11 32.25 -3.82
C GLY A 10 23.47 31.97 -4.46
N GLY A 11 23.89 32.87 -5.36
CA GLY A 11 25.17 32.83 -6.08
C GLY A 11 26.35 33.44 -5.31
N PRO A 12 27.47 33.78 -6.00
CA PRO A 12 28.69 34.31 -5.38
C PRO A 12 28.49 35.54 -4.49
N ASP A 13 27.55 36.43 -4.84
CA ASP A 13 27.24 37.66 -4.11
C ASP A 13 26.37 37.45 -2.85
N THR A 14 26.13 36.20 -2.44
CA THR A 14 25.37 35.89 -1.23
C THR A 14 26.13 36.33 0.01
N ASN A 15 25.56 37.25 0.79
CA ASN A 15 26.17 37.77 2.00
C ASN A 15 26.41 36.67 3.06
N VAL A 16 27.66 36.21 3.17
CA VAL A 16 28.13 35.30 4.24
C VAL A 16 28.47 36.12 5.48
N PRO A 17 27.81 35.90 6.64
CA PRO A 17 28.12 36.65 7.86
C PRO A 17 29.57 36.46 8.32
N ALA A 18 30.21 37.54 8.77
CA ALA A 18 31.55 37.48 9.36
C ALA A 18 31.58 36.50 10.56
N GLY A 19 32.57 35.61 10.57
CA GLY A 19 32.70 34.55 11.59
C GLY A 19 31.88 33.28 11.35
N ALA A 20 31.15 33.16 10.24
CA ALA A 20 30.55 31.89 9.84
C ALA A 20 31.61 30.84 9.47
N GLU A 21 31.36 29.57 9.80
CA GLU A 21 32.19 28.45 9.32
C GLU A 21 32.06 28.33 7.79
N VAL A 22 33.19 28.34 7.09
CA VAL A 22 33.26 28.21 5.64
C VAL A 22 33.60 26.77 5.29
N VAL A 23 32.61 26.02 4.79
CA VAL A 23 32.77 24.66 4.29
C VAL A 23 32.89 24.71 2.76
N ASP A 24 34.13 24.62 2.26
CA ASP A 24 34.37 24.50 0.82
C ASP A 24 33.93 23.12 0.30
N VAL A 25 33.06 23.16 -0.71
CA VAL A 25 32.51 21.99 -1.42
C VAL A 25 32.69 22.12 -2.94
N THR A 26 33.71 22.87 -3.38
CA THR A 26 34.04 23.05 -4.81
C THR A 26 34.14 21.71 -5.54
N GLY A 27 33.41 21.57 -6.64
CA GLY A 27 33.31 20.32 -7.39
C GLY A 27 32.41 19.25 -6.77
N ARG A 28 31.55 19.60 -5.80
CA ARG A 28 30.48 18.76 -5.25
C ARG A 28 29.09 19.27 -5.64
N PHE A 29 28.11 18.40 -5.44
CA PHE A 29 26.69 18.73 -5.54
C PHE A 29 26.10 18.86 -4.14
N VAL A 30 25.13 19.76 -3.97
CA VAL A 30 24.45 20.02 -2.69
C VAL A 30 22.96 19.87 -2.90
N SER A 31 22.28 19.14 -2.00
CA SER A 31 20.85 18.89 -2.07
C SER A 31 20.18 19.15 -0.71
N PRO A 32 18.85 19.33 -0.66
CA PRO A 32 18.12 19.05 0.59
C PRO A 32 18.38 17.60 1.01
N GLY A 33 18.24 17.32 2.29
CA GLY A 33 18.21 15.95 2.80
C GLY A 33 17.07 15.12 2.19
N ILE A 34 17.35 13.84 1.95
CA ILE A 34 16.37 12.87 1.45
C ILE A 34 15.41 12.48 2.58
N ILE A 35 14.16 12.20 2.23
CA ILE A 35 13.09 11.89 3.17
C ILE A 35 12.44 10.56 2.79
N ASP A 36 12.48 9.58 3.69
CA ASP A 36 11.72 8.33 3.51
C ASP A 36 10.31 8.47 4.10
N ALA A 37 9.30 8.23 3.28
CA ALA A 37 7.90 8.21 3.71
C ALA A 37 7.47 6.88 4.35
N HIS A 38 8.28 5.81 4.24
CA HIS A 38 7.99 4.50 4.83
C HIS A 38 9.25 3.77 5.28
N SER A 39 9.50 3.79 6.59
CA SER A 39 10.59 3.01 7.18
C SER A 39 10.19 2.32 8.49
N HIS A 40 11.01 1.34 8.85
CA HIS A 40 10.94 0.51 10.05
C HIS A 40 12.27 0.51 10.84
N ILE A 41 13.18 1.44 10.51
CA ILE A 41 14.42 1.71 11.27
C ILE A 41 14.11 2.39 12.62
N ALA A 42 15.11 2.44 13.49
CA ALA A 42 15.08 3.14 14.77
C ALA A 42 13.99 2.65 15.74
N ASN A 43 13.49 1.42 15.60
CA ASN A 43 12.49 0.84 16.51
C ASN A 43 12.81 -0.62 16.88
N ASP A 44 12.70 -0.93 18.18
CA ASP A 44 12.88 -2.30 18.71
C ASP A 44 11.69 -3.24 18.39
N SER A 45 10.52 -2.69 18.08
CA SER A 45 9.31 -3.46 17.74
C SER A 45 8.38 -2.69 16.81
N ILE A 46 7.74 -3.41 15.88
CA ILE A 46 7.07 -2.84 14.69
C ILE A 46 5.57 -3.21 14.59
N ASN A 47 5.10 -4.25 15.29
CA ASN A 47 3.68 -4.65 15.25
C ASN A 47 3.22 -5.20 16.60
N GLU A 48 2.02 -4.78 17.04
CA GLU A 48 1.29 -5.42 18.13
C GLU A 48 0.36 -6.50 17.55
N GLY A 49 0.81 -7.76 17.57
CA GLY A 49 0.11 -8.89 16.92
C GLY A 49 -1.12 -9.40 17.68
N GLY A 50 -1.27 -9.07 18.96
CA GLY A 50 -2.35 -9.57 19.83
C GLY A 50 -3.75 -8.97 19.56
N THR A 51 -3.86 -8.02 18.63
CA THR A 51 -5.12 -7.43 18.17
C THR A 51 -5.06 -7.14 16.67
N THR A 52 -6.19 -6.87 16.04
CA THR A 52 -6.29 -6.36 14.65
C THR A 52 -6.61 -4.87 14.55
N VAL A 53 -6.81 -4.21 15.70
CA VAL A 53 -6.93 -2.74 15.82
C VAL A 53 -6.05 -2.28 16.98
N SER A 54 -4.78 -1.97 16.68
CA SER A 54 -3.78 -1.53 17.66
C SER A 54 -3.58 -0.01 17.69
N SER A 55 -4.62 0.77 17.38
CA SER A 55 -4.54 2.24 17.21
C SER A 55 -4.07 3.02 18.45
N MET A 56 -4.01 2.38 19.62
CA MET A 56 -3.50 2.96 20.86
C MET A 56 -1.95 2.97 20.96
N THR A 57 -1.24 2.04 20.35
CA THR A 57 0.25 1.95 20.41
C THR A 57 0.92 3.00 19.52
N GLY A 58 2.18 3.38 19.78
CA GLY A 58 2.91 4.34 18.95
C GLY A 58 4.40 4.01 18.76
N MET A 59 4.92 4.30 17.57
CA MET A 59 6.35 4.10 17.29
C MET A 59 7.27 4.99 18.14
N HIS A 60 6.75 6.14 18.62
CA HIS A 60 7.43 7.00 19.60
C HIS A 60 7.80 6.28 20.90
N ASP A 61 7.05 5.25 21.30
CA ASP A 61 7.19 4.57 22.59
C ASP A 61 8.39 3.59 22.62
N VAL A 62 8.94 3.24 21.45
CA VAL A 62 9.99 2.21 21.26
C VAL A 62 11.11 2.68 20.31
N LEU A 63 11.38 3.99 20.26
CA LEU A 63 12.43 4.60 19.42
C LEU A 63 13.85 4.37 20.00
N ASP A 64 14.76 3.80 19.20
CA ASP A 64 16.19 3.67 19.53
C ASP A 64 17.03 4.72 18.75
N PRO A 65 17.68 5.68 19.43
CA PRO A 65 18.58 6.65 18.80
C PRO A 65 19.98 6.10 18.46
N THR A 66 20.29 4.84 18.84
CA THR A 66 21.59 4.20 18.61
C THR A 66 21.62 3.28 17.39
N ASP A 67 20.46 2.90 16.83
CA ASP A 67 20.33 2.02 15.67
C ASP A 67 21.28 2.42 14.53
N LEU A 68 22.13 1.48 14.15
CA LEU A 68 23.13 1.63 13.10
C LEU A 68 22.49 1.94 11.74
N SER A 69 21.22 1.59 11.52
CA SER A 69 20.46 1.92 10.32
C SER A 69 20.34 3.42 10.10
N ILE A 70 20.14 4.21 11.17
CA ILE A 70 20.13 5.68 11.11
C ILE A 70 21.45 6.21 10.52
N TYR A 71 22.59 5.66 10.97
CA TYR A 71 23.92 6.02 10.46
C TYR A 71 24.14 5.60 9.00
N ARG A 72 23.64 4.42 8.64
CA ARG A 72 23.72 3.88 7.28
C ARG A 72 22.89 4.69 6.29
N ASP A 73 21.78 5.26 6.73
CA ASP A 73 20.87 6.06 5.92
C ASP A 73 21.31 7.53 5.80
N LEU A 74 21.94 8.08 6.85
CA LEU A 74 22.76 9.29 6.75
C LEU A 74 23.84 9.14 5.65
N ALA A 75 24.50 7.98 5.56
CA ALA A 75 25.48 7.72 4.49
C ALA A 75 24.85 7.61 3.07
N GLY A 76 23.52 7.52 2.98
CA GLY A 76 22.74 7.64 1.75
C GLY A 76 22.05 9.00 1.55
N GLY A 77 22.32 9.98 2.42
CA GLY A 77 21.85 11.36 2.29
C GLY A 77 20.47 11.61 2.89
N LEU A 78 19.92 10.65 3.63
CA LEU A 78 18.63 10.80 4.32
C LEU A 78 18.80 11.68 5.56
N THR A 79 17.81 12.52 5.84
CA THR A 79 17.76 13.35 7.06
C THR A 79 16.48 13.18 7.85
N THR A 80 15.38 12.73 7.23
CA THR A 80 14.07 12.56 7.85
C THR A 80 13.47 11.22 7.43
N ALA A 81 12.79 10.54 8.35
CA ALA A 81 12.03 9.33 8.06
C ALA A 81 10.68 9.36 8.79
N ASN A 82 9.64 8.85 8.14
CA ASN A 82 8.38 8.51 8.78
C ASN A 82 8.43 7.03 9.18
N ILE A 83 8.47 6.77 10.48
CA ILE A 83 8.51 5.41 11.03
C ILE A 83 7.09 4.97 11.37
N LEU A 84 6.70 3.80 10.87
CA LEU A 84 5.34 3.28 10.97
C LEU A 84 5.34 1.90 11.63
N HIS A 85 4.18 1.49 12.15
CA HIS A 85 3.93 0.06 12.37
C HIS A 85 4.00 -0.68 11.03
N GLY A 86 4.17 -2.00 11.06
CA GLY A 86 4.23 -2.86 9.87
C GLY A 86 2.89 -3.04 9.15
N SER A 87 2.67 -4.20 8.52
CA SER A 87 1.45 -4.51 7.77
C SER A 87 0.57 -5.59 8.42
N ALA A 88 0.83 -5.92 9.69
CA ALA A 88 0.16 -7.04 10.36
C ALA A 88 -1.31 -6.78 10.74
N ASN A 89 -1.76 -5.53 10.84
CA ASN A 89 -3.08 -5.19 11.41
C ASN A 89 -3.89 -4.33 10.44
N PRO A 90 -5.19 -4.63 10.20
CA PRO A 90 -6.12 -3.75 9.48
C PRO A 90 -6.03 -2.29 9.91
N ILE A 91 -5.97 -2.07 11.23
CA ILE A 91 -5.56 -0.81 11.84
C ILE A 91 -4.36 -1.09 12.76
N GLY A 92 -3.17 -0.67 12.34
CA GLY A 92 -1.97 -0.63 13.16
C GLY A 92 -1.96 0.57 14.13
N GLY A 93 -0.81 0.80 14.75
CA GLY A 93 -0.61 1.91 15.67
C GLY A 93 -0.07 3.18 15.01
N LYS A 94 0.19 4.17 15.86
CA LYS A 94 0.58 5.54 15.53
C LYS A 94 2.00 5.59 14.95
N ASN A 95 2.20 6.43 13.93
CA ASN A 95 3.50 6.67 13.32
C ASN A 95 4.32 7.68 14.15
N ALA A 96 5.64 7.71 13.92
CA ALA A 96 6.55 8.74 14.42
C ALA A 96 7.37 9.31 13.25
N VAL A 97 7.25 10.62 12.97
CA VAL A 97 8.18 11.29 12.07
C VAL A 97 9.42 11.68 12.86
N ILE A 98 10.60 11.30 12.37
CA ILE A 98 11.89 11.55 13.00
C ILE A 98 12.85 12.26 12.05
N LYS A 99 13.77 13.03 12.60
CA LYS A 99 15.04 13.36 11.95
C LYS A 99 16.11 12.35 12.35
N LEU A 100 17.01 12.00 11.43
CA LEU A 100 18.04 10.97 11.60
C LEU A 100 19.24 11.46 12.43
N ARG A 101 18.96 12.02 13.61
CA ARG A 101 19.95 12.57 14.55
C ARG A 101 20.66 11.44 15.32
N TRP A 102 21.42 10.60 14.63
CA TRP A 102 22.05 9.41 15.24
C TRP A 102 22.91 9.74 16.46
N GLY A 103 22.85 8.89 17.49
CA GLY A 103 23.66 9.02 18.70
C GLY A 103 23.19 10.07 19.72
N VAL A 104 22.01 10.67 19.54
CA VAL A 104 21.38 11.51 20.58
C VAL A 104 21.04 10.70 21.83
N LYS A 105 21.09 11.33 23.01
CA LYS A 105 20.95 10.64 24.30
C LYS A 105 19.51 10.26 24.67
N ARG A 106 18.50 10.81 23.99
CA ARG A 106 17.08 10.54 24.27
C ARG A 106 16.38 10.21 22.97
N ALA A 107 15.53 9.18 22.98
CA ALA A 107 14.64 8.84 21.87
C ALA A 107 13.78 10.03 21.40
N SER A 108 13.35 10.90 22.33
CA SER A 108 12.65 12.15 22.04
C SER A 108 13.41 13.09 21.10
N ASP A 109 14.74 13.05 21.12
CA ASP A 109 15.61 13.95 20.36
C ASP A 109 15.74 13.52 18.89
N LEU A 110 15.24 12.33 18.51
CA LEU A 110 14.98 11.98 17.12
C LEU A 110 13.73 12.69 16.56
N VAL A 111 12.73 12.98 17.40
CA VAL A 111 11.39 13.33 16.91
C VAL A 111 11.40 14.64 16.10
N PHE A 112 10.62 14.64 15.01
CA PHE A 112 10.35 15.83 14.22
C PHE A 112 9.25 16.66 14.93
N GLU A 113 9.68 17.64 15.72
CA GLU A 113 8.78 18.50 16.48
C GLU A 113 7.78 19.25 15.56
N GLY A 114 6.49 19.18 15.92
CA GLY A 114 5.41 19.81 15.15
C GLY A 114 4.96 19.07 13.90
N ALA A 115 5.51 17.88 13.59
CA ALA A 115 4.95 17.01 12.55
C ALA A 115 3.52 16.58 12.90
N MET A 116 2.63 16.57 11.90
CA MET A 116 1.25 16.10 12.09
C MET A 116 1.25 14.58 12.37
N PRO A 117 0.60 14.10 13.45
CA PRO A 117 0.75 12.71 13.87
C PRO A 117 0.07 11.75 12.89
N GLY A 118 0.73 10.62 12.59
CA GLY A 118 0.23 9.61 11.65
C GLY A 118 -0.31 8.33 12.32
N ILE A 119 -0.88 7.44 11.52
CA ILE A 119 -1.27 6.07 11.89
C ILE A 119 -1.19 5.15 10.66
N LYS A 120 -0.76 3.90 10.87
CA LYS A 120 -0.67 2.87 9.84
C LYS A 120 -1.93 2.02 9.78
N PHE A 121 -2.51 1.86 8.60
CA PHE A 121 -3.50 0.82 8.28
C PHE A 121 -2.87 -0.21 7.33
N ALA A 122 -3.45 -1.40 7.21
CA ALA A 122 -3.03 -2.40 6.22
C ALA A 122 -4.21 -3.12 5.56
N LEU A 123 -4.09 -3.33 4.24
CA LEU A 123 -5.02 -4.04 3.38
C LEU A 123 -4.35 -5.30 2.79
N GLY A 124 -5.11 -6.10 2.04
CA GLY A 124 -4.59 -7.26 1.31
C GLY A 124 -4.38 -8.51 2.17
N GLU A 125 -3.39 -9.33 1.79
CA GLU A 125 -3.07 -10.61 2.45
C GLU A 125 -2.42 -10.39 3.83
N ASN A 126 -1.50 -9.43 3.95
CA ASN A 126 -0.71 -9.19 5.17
C ASN A 126 -1.51 -9.02 6.48
N PRO A 127 -2.63 -8.27 6.55
CA PRO A 127 -3.42 -8.13 7.78
C PRO A 127 -4.25 -9.37 8.16
N LYS A 128 -4.33 -10.40 7.30
CA LYS A 128 -5.08 -11.63 7.56
C LYS A 128 -4.31 -12.54 8.53
N ASP A 129 -5.06 -13.35 9.26
CA ASP A 129 -4.51 -14.32 10.23
C ASP A 129 -3.69 -15.43 9.54
N LEU A 130 -4.26 -15.93 8.43
CA LEU A 130 -3.66 -16.89 7.52
C LEU A 130 -3.02 -16.14 6.35
N ARG A 131 -1.70 -16.29 6.21
CA ARG A 131 -0.92 -15.84 5.04
C ARG A 131 -0.29 -17.07 4.41
N GLN A 132 -0.43 -17.26 3.10
CA GLN A 132 0.07 -18.42 2.36
C GLN A 132 -0.27 -19.79 3.03
N GLY A 133 -1.43 -19.88 3.68
CA GLY A 133 -1.90 -21.08 4.39
C GLY A 133 -1.31 -21.31 5.80
N GLN A 134 -0.41 -20.45 6.29
CA GLN A 134 0.17 -20.55 7.63
C GLN A 134 -0.47 -19.55 8.61
N LEU A 135 -0.67 -19.98 9.86
CA LEU A 135 -1.05 -19.10 10.97
C LEU A 135 0.11 -18.17 11.32
N THR A 136 -0.19 -16.88 11.49
CA THR A 136 0.83 -15.86 11.75
C THR A 136 0.82 -15.33 13.19
N GLY A 137 0.09 -16.01 14.07
CA GLY A 137 -0.04 -15.76 15.50
C GLY A 137 -1.11 -16.67 16.12
N PRO A 138 -1.61 -16.34 17.33
CA PRO A 138 -2.87 -16.90 17.83
C PRO A 138 -4.03 -16.53 16.90
N ARG A 139 -4.98 -17.46 16.70
CA ARG A 139 -6.17 -17.27 15.83
C ARG A 139 -6.90 -15.95 16.15
N ARG A 140 -7.08 -15.10 15.14
CA ARG A 140 -7.71 -13.76 15.25
C ARG A 140 -8.44 -13.37 13.95
N TYR A 141 -9.59 -12.72 14.04
CA TYR A 141 -10.32 -12.23 12.86
C TYR A 141 -9.61 -11.03 12.20
N PRO A 142 -9.38 -10.99 10.87
CA PRO A 142 -10.06 -11.75 9.81
C PRO A 142 -9.18 -12.78 9.04
N LEU A 143 -9.84 -13.63 8.27
CA LEU A 143 -9.23 -14.48 7.23
C LEU A 143 -9.30 -13.89 5.82
N THR A 144 -10.19 -12.94 5.56
CA THR A 144 -10.54 -12.49 4.19
C THR A 144 -10.40 -10.97 3.99
N ARG A 145 -10.15 -10.52 2.75
CA ARG A 145 -10.15 -9.09 2.35
C ARG A 145 -11.46 -8.36 2.70
N GLN A 146 -12.59 -9.04 2.52
CA GLN A 146 -13.91 -8.56 2.95
C GLN A 146 -14.02 -8.46 4.49
N GLY A 147 -13.34 -9.33 5.23
CA GLY A 147 -13.19 -9.23 6.68
C GLY A 147 -12.28 -8.07 7.12
N VAL A 148 -11.22 -7.76 6.37
CA VAL A 148 -10.36 -6.58 6.59
C VAL A 148 -11.15 -5.28 6.44
N GLU A 149 -12.00 -5.17 5.41
CA GLU A 149 -12.95 -4.06 5.25
C GLU A 149 -13.83 -3.91 6.50
N TYR A 150 -14.38 -5.03 6.99
CA TYR A 150 -15.24 -5.05 8.17
C TYR A 150 -14.52 -4.61 9.46
N VAL A 151 -13.27 -5.03 9.71
CA VAL A 151 -12.53 -4.62 10.92
C VAL A 151 -12.38 -3.09 10.97
N ILE A 152 -12.01 -2.47 9.85
CA ILE A 152 -11.84 -1.01 9.77
C ILE A 152 -13.21 -0.32 9.93
N ARG A 153 -14.25 -0.85 9.27
CA ARG A 153 -15.63 -0.39 9.33
C ARG A 153 -16.25 -0.41 10.73
N ASP A 154 -16.13 -1.51 11.47
CA ASP A 154 -16.58 -1.61 12.85
C ASP A 154 -15.83 -0.62 13.74
N ALA A 155 -14.51 -0.54 13.62
CA ALA A 155 -13.68 0.35 14.41
C ALA A 155 -14.09 1.83 14.24
N PHE A 156 -14.37 2.28 13.01
CA PHE A 156 -14.89 3.63 12.76
C PHE A 156 -16.36 3.81 13.18
N THR A 157 -17.18 2.76 13.13
CA THR A 157 -18.56 2.80 13.65
C THR A 157 -18.56 3.00 15.16
N ARG A 158 -17.71 2.28 15.89
CA ARG A 158 -17.46 2.49 17.33
C ARG A 158 -16.85 3.86 17.63
N ALA A 159 -15.89 4.32 16.82
CA ALA A 159 -15.29 5.65 16.98
C ALA A 159 -16.30 6.78 16.79
N ARG A 160 -17.22 6.69 15.80
CA ARG A 160 -18.33 7.63 15.61
C ARG A 160 -19.27 7.64 16.82
N ALA A 161 -19.61 6.49 17.38
CA ALA A 161 -20.44 6.39 18.58
C ALA A 161 -19.75 7.00 19.83
N TYR A 162 -18.46 6.72 20.02
CA TYR A 162 -17.61 7.30 21.07
C TYR A 162 -17.50 8.82 20.95
N GLN A 163 -17.21 9.33 19.74
CA GLN A 163 -17.16 10.77 19.47
C GLN A 163 -18.49 11.45 19.77
N LYS A 164 -19.62 10.82 19.42
CA LYS A 164 -20.96 11.34 19.73
C LYS A 164 -21.20 11.39 21.25
N ALA A 165 -20.83 10.35 22.00
CA ALA A 165 -21.01 10.32 23.45
C ALA A 165 -20.25 11.47 24.15
N TRP A 166 -19.00 11.74 23.74
CA TRP A 166 -18.25 12.89 24.25
C TRP A 166 -18.86 14.23 23.82
N LYS A 167 -19.19 14.40 22.54
CA LYS A 167 -19.86 15.62 22.02
C LYS A 167 -21.24 15.87 22.62
N ASP A 168 -21.91 14.86 23.16
CA ASP A 168 -23.16 15.01 23.91
C ASP A 168 -22.92 15.37 25.39
N TYR A 169 -21.87 14.82 26.00
CA TYR A 169 -21.45 15.12 27.39
C TYR A 169 -20.90 16.55 27.55
N GLU A 170 -20.17 17.05 26.56
CA GLU A 170 -19.51 18.38 26.57
C GLU A 170 -20.48 19.55 26.30
N LYS A 171 -21.73 19.28 25.92
CA LYS A 171 -22.74 20.32 25.73
C LYS A 171 -23.10 21.00 27.07
N PRO A 172 -23.48 22.30 27.07
CA PRO A 172 -23.83 23.02 28.29
C PRO A 172 -24.89 22.27 29.13
N LYS A 173 -24.49 21.79 30.32
CA LYS A 173 -25.29 20.99 31.25
C LYS A 173 -26.39 21.81 31.94
N ALA A 174 -27.40 22.26 31.19
CA ALA A 174 -28.61 22.89 31.74
C ALA A 174 -29.56 21.88 32.42
N THR A 175 -29.42 20.58 32.15
CA THR A 175 -30.41 19.54 32.46
C THR A 175 -29.88 18.32 33.21
N SER A 176 -28.56 18.18 33.41
CA SER A 176 -27.96 17.03 34.11
C SER A 176 -26.56 17.37 34.65
N PRO A 177 -26.45 18.06 35.81
CA PRO A 177 -25.15 18.37 36.42
C PRO A 177 -24.35 17.09 36.72
N ASP A 178 -24.98 16.10 37.35
CA ASP A 178 -24.35 14.86 37.84
C ASP A 178 -24.10 13.79 36.76
N ALA A 179 -24.36 14.08 35.48
CA ALA A 179 -24.05 13.14 34.42
C ALA A 179 -22.54 12.82 34.40
N LEU A 180 -22.19 11.54 34.40
CA LEU A 180 -20.80 11.07 34.36
C LEU A 180 -20.20 11.18 32.94
N PRO A 181 -18.87 11.39 32.81
CA PRO A 181 -18.21 11.35 31.50
C PRO A 181 -18.28 9.95 30.87
N PRO A 182 -18.29 9.83 29.53
CA PRO A 182 -18.13 8.56 28.85
C PRO A 182 -16.83 7.87 29.28
N ARG A 183 -16.83 6.52 29.35
CA ARG A 183 -15.61 5.75 29.64
C ARG A 183 -14.56 6.06 28.57
N ARG A 184 -13.37 6.48 29.01
CA ARG A 184 -12.19 6.72 28.14
C ARG A 184 -11.76 5.43 27.42
N ASP A 185 -11.43 5.53 26.14
CA ASP A 185 -10.93 4.44 25.30
C ASP A 185 -9.78 4.94 24.38
N LEU A 186 -8.56 4.42 24.60
CA LEU A 186 -7.34 4.84 23.89
C LEU A 186 -7.30 4.36 22.42
N GLN A 187 -8.02 3.27 22.11
CA GLN A 187 -8.11 2.73 20.76
C GLN A 187 -9.06 3.60 19.93
N LEU A 188 -10.20 3.99 20.49
CA LEU A 188 -11.19 4.84 19.83
C LEU A 188 -10.76 6.31 19.79
N GLU A 189 -10.03 6.83 20.79
CA GLU A 189 -9.44 8.18 20.75
C GLU A 189 -8.65 8.41 19.47
N ALA A 190 -7.68 7.54 19.15
CA ALA A 190 -6.85 7.67 17.96
C ALA A 190 -7.66 7.65 16.65
N LEU A 191 -8.82 6.99 16.62
CA LEU A 191 -9.74 6.97 15.48
C LEU A 191 -10.63 8.23 15.42
N VAL A 192 -10.96 8.82 16.57
CA VAL A 192 -11.60 10.14 16.62
C VAL A 192 -10.65 11.24 16.12
N GLU A 193 -9.34 11.14 16.38
CA GLU A 193 -8.38 12.08 15.80
C GLU A 193 -8.33 12.01 14.27
N ILE A 194 -8.60 10.85 13.68
CA ILE A 194 -8.74 10.69 12.22
C ILE A 194 -10.04 11.34 11.73
N LEU A 195 -11.16 11.11 12.42
CA LEU A 195 -12.47 11.70 12.10
C LEU A 195 -12.49 13.23 12.25
N ASP A 196 -11.71 13.77 13.19
CA ASP A 196 -11.52 15.21 13.38
C ASP A 196 -10.51 15.82 12.38
N GLY A 197 -9.86 15.01 11.53
CA GLY A 197 -8.81 15.46 10.61
C GLY A 197 -7.50 15.87 11.29
N ARG A 198 -7.27 15.43 12.54
CA ARG A 198 -6.08 15.73 13.36
C ARG A 198 -4.97 14.67 13.25
N ARG A 199 -5.23 13.52 12.62
CA ARG A 199 -4.28 12.40 12.44
C ARG A 199 -4.27 11.89 10.99
N LEU A 200 -3.07 11.71 10.41
CA LEU A 200 -2.88 11.28 9.02
C LEU A 200 -2.96 9.75 8.87
N VAL A 201 -3.79 9.25 7.95
CA VAL A 201 -3.90 7.81 7.65
C VAL A 201 -2.92 7.39 6.55
N HIS A 202 -2.02 6.46 6.87
CA HIS A 202 -1.08 5.83 5.95
C HIS A 202 -1.49 4.37 5.72
N ALA A 203 -1.93 4.01 4.51
CA ALA A 203 -2.54 2.70 4.26
C ALA A 203 -1.66 1.79 3.39
N HIS A 204 -1.13 0.71 3.96
CA HIS A 204 -0.46 -0.37 3.23
C HIS A 204 -1.44 -1.11 2.33
N THR A 205 -1.12 -1.24 1.05
CA THR A 205 -1.92 -1.94 0.05
C THR A 205 -1.07 -2.24 -1.18
N TYR A 206 -1.46 -3.22 -1.97
CA TYR A 206 -0.81 -3.48 -3.25
C TYR A 206 -1.77 -3.36 -4.44
N ARG A 207 -2.97 -3.92 -4.31
CA ARG A 207 -3.92 -4.09 -5.43
C ARG A 207 -4.93 -2.96 -5.60
N ALA A 208 -5.43 -2.81 -6.82
CA ALA A 208 -6.44 -1.83 -7.21
C ALA A 208 -7.78 -2.00 -6.49
N ASP A 209 -8.21 -3.25 -6.22
CA ASP A 209 -9.46 -3.54 -5.52
C ASP A 209 -9.44 -3.05 -4.06
N GLU A 210 -8.31 -3.26 -3.38
CA GLU A 210 -8.03 -2.79 -2.02
C GLU A 210 -8.00 -1.26 -1.92
N ILE A 211 -7.30 -0.59 -2.86
CA ILE A 211 -7.21 0.87 -2.94
C ILE A 211 -8.62 1.48 -3.07
N LEU A 212 -9.43 0.97 -4.00
CA LEU A 212 -10.81 1.42 -4.20
C LEU A 212 -11.69 1.11 -2.99
N MET A 213 -11.56 -0.08 -2.40
CA MET A 213 -12.29 -0.46 -1.19
C MET A 213 -12.05 0.54 -0.05
N LEU A 214 -10.79 0.91 0.23
CA LEU A 214 -10.50 1.86 1.30
C LEU A 214 -10.92 3.30 0.94
N ILE A 215 -10.86 3.72 -0.33
CA ILE A 215 -11.44 5.00 -0.77
C ILE A 215 -12.95 5.04 -0.45
N ARG A 216 -13.72 4.02 -0.87
CA ARG A 216 -15.17 3.98 -0.59
C ARG A 216 -15.49 3.87 0.90
N LEU A 217 -14.69 3.13 1.67
CA LEU A 217 -14.83 3.07 3.13
C LEU A 217 -14.49 4.41 3.80
N ALA A 218 -13.48 5.14 3.33
CA ALA A 218 -13.13 6.47 3.81
C ALA A 218 -14.21 7.51 3.50
N GLU A 219 -14.80 7.46 2.31
CA GLU A 219 -15.97 8.25 1.90
C GLU A 219 -17.19 7.95 2.80
N GLU A 220 -17.51 6.67 3.04
CA GLU A 220 -18.63 6.23 3.90
C GLU A 220 -18.42 6.60 5.39
N MET A 221 -17.18 6.50 5.88
CA MET A 221 -16.81 6.80 7.26
C MET A 221 -16.44 8.27 7.51
N GLY A 222 -16.29 9.08 6.47
CA GLY A 222 -16.02 10.51 6.56
C GLY A 222 -14.61 10.84 7.05
N PHE A 223 -13.61 10.03 6.68
CA PHE A 223 -12.20 10.33 6.92
C PHE A 223 -11.41 10.51 5.61
N LYS A 224 -10.18 11.02 5.71
CA LYS A 224 -9.28 11.19 4.56
C LYS A 224 -8.07 10.26 4.66
N ILE A 225 -7.67 9.69 3.53
CA ILE A 225 -6.45 8.91 3.40
C ILE A 225 -5.33 9.90 3.05
N ALA A 226 -4.26 9.94 3.85
CA ALA A 226 -3.18 10.88 3.61
C ALA A 226 -2.24 10.36 2.52
N THR A 227 -1.82 9.09 2.61
CA THR A 227 -0.90 8.47 1.65
C THR A 227 -1.06 6.95 1.64
N PHE A 228 -1.43 6.38 0.50
CA PHE A 228 -1.32 4.94 0.26
C PHE A 228 0.16 4.51 0.20
N GLN A 229 0.47 3.32 0.67
CA GLN A 229 1.82 2.79 0.81
C GLN A 229 1.98 1.51 -0.02
N HIS A 230 3.16 1.34 -0.63
CA HIS A 230 3.57 0.32 -1.62
C HIS A 230 2.83 0.45 -2.96
N VAL A 231 1.49 0.43 -2.97
CA VAL A 231 0.61 0.91 -4.06
C VAL A 231 0.99 0.40 -5.47
N LEU A 232 1.40 -0.87 -5.58
CA LEU A 232 2.02 -1.40 -6.80
C LEU A 232 1.09 -1.38 -8.03
N GLU A 233 -0.21 -1.55 -7.84
CA GLU A 233 -1.24 -1.39 -8.87
C GLU A 233 -1.83 0.03 -8.94
N GLY A 234 -1.23 1.01 -8.26
CA GLY A 234 -1.73 2.39 -8.21
C GLY A 234 -1.93 3.02 -9.60
N TYR A 235 -1.15 2.61 -10.60
CA TYR A 235 -1.32 2.99 -12.01
C TYR A 235 -2.68 2.59 -12.60
N LYS A 236 -3.30 1.49 -12.14
CA LYS A 236 -4.63 1.02 -12.59
C LYS A 236 -5.73 1.98 -12.13
N VAL A 237 -5.59 2.58 -10.94
CA VAL A 237 -6.60 3.41 -10.24
C VAL A 237 -6.10 4.81 -9.87
N ALA A 238 -5.16 5.33 -10.67
CA ALA A 238 -4.46 6.59 -10.37
C ALA A 238 -5.37 7.82 -10.41
N LYS A 239 -6.47 7.80 -11.17
CA LYS A 239 -7.43 8.93 -11.22
C LYS A 239 -8.23 9.00 -9.93
N GLU A 240 -8.56 7.84 -9.38
CA GLU A 240 -9.41 7.64 -8.22
C GLU A 240 -8.64 8.03 -6.94
N ILE A 241 -7.36 7.65 -6.86
CA ILE A 241 -6.41 8.15 -5.84
C ILE A 241 -6.32 9.69 -5.90
N ALA A 242 -6.14 10.26 -7.10
CA ALA A 242 -6.03 11.71 -7.29
C ALA A 242 -7.34 12.45 -6.96
N ALA A 243 -8.50 11.89 -7.31
CA ALA A 243 -9.82 12.46 -7.03
C ALA A 243 -10.15 12.46 -5.52
N HIS A 244 -9.71 11.44 -4.77
CA HIS A 244 -9.79 11.41 -3.31
C HIS A 244 -8.79 12.38 -2.64
N GLY A 245 -7.76 12.80 -3.36
CA GLY A 245 -6.71 13.69 -2.88
C GLY A 245 -5.64 13.00 -2.00
N ALA A 246 -5.48 11.68 -2.15
CA ALA A 246 -4.45 10.93 -1.43
C ALA A 246 -3.10 10.98 -2.17
N GLY A 247 -2.00 10.93 -1.40
CA GLY A 247 -0.69 10.61 -1.95
C GLY A 247 -0.51 9.10 -2.20
N ALA A 248 0.54 8.73 -2.94
CA ALA A 248 1.00 7.36 -3.06
C ALA A 248 2.51 7.29 -2.79
N SER A 249 2.96 6.32 -2.01
CA SER A 249 4.36 6.09 -1.71
C SER A 249 4.70 4.66 -2.12
N THR A 250 5.42 4.52 -3.23
CA THR A 250 5.53 3.26 -3.99
C THR A 250 6.97 2.77 -4.08
N PHE A 251 7.13 1.48 -4.32
CA PHE A 251 8.40 0.95 -4.79
C PHE A 251 8.65 1.31 -6.26
N SER A 252 9.93 1.30 -6.60
CA SER A 252 10.55 1.54 -7.91
C SER A 252 10.73 0.25 -8.72
N ASP A 253 11.28 -0.80 -8.10
CA ASP A 253 11.46 -2.14 -8.69
C ASP A 253 11.36 -3.34 -7.70
N TRP A 254 10.85 -3.12 -6.48
CA TRP A 254 10.66 -4.21 -5.49
C TRP A 254 9.24 -4.80 -5.53
N TRP A 255 9.10 -5.99 -6.15
CA TRP A 255 7.83 -6.74 -6.25
C TRP A 255 8.06 -8.22 -6.61
N GLY A 256 7.00 -8.95 -7.02
CA GLY A 256 7.08 -10.34 -7.52
C GLY A 256 7.29 -11.41 -6.45
N TYR A 257 7.35 -11.03 -5.17
CA TYR A 257 7.55 -11.94 -4.03
C TYR A 257 6.25 -12.53 -3.47
N LYS A 258 5.07 -12.14 -4.00
CA LYS A 258 3.74 -12.68 -3.68
C LYS A 258 2.71 -12.29 -4.75
N ILE A 259 1.57 -13.00 -4.81
CA ILE A 259 0.56 -12.82 -5.87
C ILE A 259 -0.02 -11.40 -5.92
N GLU A 260 -0.24 -10.75 -4.77
CA GLU A 260 -0.71 -9.35 -4.74
C GLU A 260 0.35 -8.33 -5.21
N ALA A 261 1.56 -8.78 -5.56
CA ALA A 261 2.65 -7.99 -6.11
C ALA A 261 3.20 -8.56 -7.44
N ASP A 262 2.45 -9.42 -8.14
CA ASP A 262 2.89 -10.00 -9.44
C ASP A 262 2.72 -8.98 -10.60
N ASP A 263 1.62 -8.22 -10.59
CA ASP A 263 1.21 -7.26 -11.64
C ASP A 263 1.90 -5.88 -11.60
N ALA A 264 2.97 -5.77 -10.82
CA ALA A 264 3.68 -4.52 -10.58
C ALA A 264 4.59 -4.11 -11.75
N ILE A 265 4.67 -2.80 -12.04
CA ILE A 265 5.46 -2.26 -13.18
C ILE A 265 6.33 -1.06 -12.79
N PRO A 266 7.54 -0.88 -13.37
CA PRO A 266 8.44 0.23 -13.02
C PRO A 266 7.93 1.60 -13.50
N HIS A 267 6.88 1.60 -14.33
CA HIS A 267 6.19 2.79 -14.78
C HIS A 267 5.19 3.33 -13.73
N ASN A 268 4.89 2.57 -12.67
CA ASN A 268 3.80 2.85 -11.71
C ASN A 268 3.86 4.29 -11.15
N ALA A 269 5.01 4.65 -10.56
CA ALA A 269 5.23 5.98 -9.99
C ALA A 269 4.98 7.10 -11.00
N ALA A 270 5.52 6.99 -12.21
CA ALA A 270 5.40 8.01 -13.24
C ALA A 270 3.99 8.10 -13.83
N ILE A 271 3.29 6.97 -14.02
CA ILE A 271 1.88 6.98 -14.45
C ILE A 271 1.03 7.72 -13.40
N MET A 272 1.24 7.44 -12.11
CA MET A 272 0.55 8.14 -11.02
C MET A 272 0.86 9.65 -10.99
N VAL A 273 2.13 10.06 -11.12
CA VAL A 273 2.52 11.49 -11.26
C VAL A 273 1.80 12.15 -12.45
N ARG A 274 1.80 11.49 -13.62
CA ARG A 274 1.14 11.97 -14.85
C ARG A 274 -0.40 11.92 -14.79
N LYS A 275 -0.99 11.42 -13.68
CA LYS A 275 -2.43 11.55 -13.34
C LYS A 275 -2.70 12.53 -12.19
N GLY A 276 -1.69 13.21 -11.66
CA GLY A 276 -1.84 14.21 -10.61
C GLY A 276 -1.81 13.66 -9.17
N VAL A 277 -1.42 12.41 -8.98
CA VAL A 277 -1.17 11.85 -7.64
C VAL A 277 0.12 12.46 -7.08
N LEU A 278 0.12 12.80 -5.79
CA LEU A 278 1.34 13.19 -5.08
C LEU A 278 2.16 11.93 -4.76
N VAL A 279 3.11 11.59 -5.64
CA VAL A 279 3.91 10.36 -5.54
C VAL A 279 5.24 10.56 -4.83
N SER A 280 5.62 9.60 -3.99
CA SER A 280 6.98 9.43 -3.46
C SER A 280 7.50 8.00 -3.72
N ILE A 281 8.82 7.82 -3.64
CA ILE A 281 9.44 6.49 -3.51
C ILE A 281 9.81 6.27 -2.04
N ASN A 282 9.61 5.06 -1.54
CA ASN A 282 9.97 4.65 -0.17
C ASN A 282 10.85 3.40 -0.17
N SER A 283 11.44 3.08 0.99
CA SER A 283 12.37 1.95 1.10
C SER A 283 11.73 0.66 1.61
N ASP A 284 10.88 0.75 2.63
CA ASP A 284 10.43 -0.38 3.47
C ASP A 284 11.60 -1.27 3.97
N SER A 285 12.83 -0.72 4.05
CA SER A 285 14.04 -1.50 4.31
C SER A 285 15.25 -0.66 4.74
N ALA A 286 15.85 -1.06 5.87
CA ALA A 286 17.08 -0.50 6.44
C ALA A 286 18.33 -0.62 5.53
N GLU A 287 18.27 -1.38 4.44
CA GLU A 287 19.35 -1.50 3.45
C GLU A 287 19.06 -0.73 2.14
N HIS A 288 17.78 -0.59 1.74
CA HIS A 288 17.40 0.19 0.55
C HIS A 288 17.19 1.69 0.84
N ALA A 289 16.93 2.08 2.08
CA ALA A 289 16.74 3.48 2.48
C ALA A 289 17.90 4.39 2.02
N ARG A 290 19.15 4.01 2.34
CA ARG A 290 20.37 4.68 1.83
C ARG A 290 20.56 4.71 0.29
N ARG A 291 19.64 4.14 -0.48
CA ARG A 291 19.64 4.08 -1.95
C ARG A 291 18.45 4.78 -2.60
N LEU A 292 17.58 5.45 -1.83
CA LEU A 292 16.43 6.20 -2.36
C LEU A 292 16.77 7.18 -3.50
N ASN A 293 17.98 7.74 -3.52
CA ASN A 293 18.48 8.56 -4.63
C ASN A 293 18.54 7.78 -5.96
N THR A 294 19.04 6.55 -5.94
CA THR A 294 19.07 5.66 -7.11
C THR A 294 17.71 5.02 -7.40
N GLU A 295 16.86 4.81 -6.39
CA GLU A 295 15.49 4.34 -6.59
C GLU A 295 14.62 5.39 -7.29
N ALA A 296 14.75 6.66 -6.91
CA ALA A 296 14.18 7.79 -7.64
C ALA A 296 14.64 7.83 -9.10
N ALA A 297 15.94 7.65 -9.36
CA ALA A 297 16.53 7.72 -10.71
C ALA A 297 15.94 6.68 -11.69
N LYS A 298 15.48 5.51 -11.20
CA LYS A 298 14.79 4.49 -12.03
C LYS A 298 13.53 5.04 -12.70
N SER A 299 12.84 6.01 -12.08
CA SER A 299 11.65 6.65 -12.64
C SER A 299 11.92 7.51 -13.88
N ILE A 300 13.15 7.99 -14.10
CA ILE A 300 13.58 8.63 -15.34
C ILE A 300 13.60 7.58 -16.46
N LYS A 301 14.32 6.47 -16.22
CA LYS A 301 14.58 5.43 -17.22
C LYS A 301 13.32 4.73 -17.72
N TRP A 302 12.38 4.46 -16.83
CA TRP A 302 11.13 3.77 -17.16
C TRP A 302 9.98 4.73 -17.39
N GLY A 303 9.85 5.75 -16.54
CA GLY A 303 8.68 6.63 -16.51
C GLY A 303 8.76 7.89 -17.36
N GLY A 304 9.94 8.29 -17.83
CA GLY A 304 10.11 9.57 -18.52
C GLY A 304 9.80 10.78 -17.62
N LEU A 305 10.17 10.69 -16.33
CA LEU A 305 10.22 11.85 -15.44
C LEU A 305 11.52 12.65 -15.70
N THR A 306 11.49 13.96 -15.44
CA THR A 306 12.72 14.78 -15.42
C THR A 306 13.56 14.47 -14.18
N GLU A 307 14.81 14.96 -14.13
CA GLU A 307 15.64 14.84 -12.93
C GLU A 307 15.00 15.54 -11.71
N ASP A 308 14.40 16.72 -11.89
CA ASP A 308 13.66 17.43 -10.83
C ASP A 308 12.44 16.62 -10.35
N GLU A 309 11.65 16.07 -11.28
CA GLU A 309 10.46 15.27 -10.96
C GLU A 309 10.84 13.97 -10.22
N ALA A 310 11.91 13.31 -10.65
CA ALA A 310 12.43 12.11 -10.01
C ALA A 310 12.98 12.42 -8.60
N PHE A 311 13.81 13.45 -8.45
CA PHE A 311 14.37 13.81 -7.14
C PHE A 311 13.31 14.35 -6.17
N ALA A 312 12.24 14.98 -6.68
CA ALA A 312 11.07 15.36 -5.87
C ALA A 312 10.38 14.16 -5.20
N LEU A 313 10.41 12.96 -5.81
CA LEU A 313 9.82 11.73 -5.25
C LEU A 313 10.44 11.32 -3.89
N VAL A 314 11.65 11.78 -3.58
CA VAL A 314 12.38 11.41 -2.35
C VAL A 314 12.79 12.63 -1.51
N THR A 315 12.21 13.80 -1.81
CA THR A 315 12.47 15.06 -1.09
C THR A 315 11.19 15.83 -0.81
N ILE A 316 10.73 16.69 -1.72
CA ILE A 316 9.60 17.59 -1.47
C ILE A 316 8.22 16.88 -1.50
N ASN A 317 8.06 15.79 -2.25
CA ASN A 317 6.80 15.04 -2.27
C ASN A 317 6.54 14.25 -0.97
N PRO A 318 7.49 13.47 -0.42
CA PRO A 318 7.31 12.87 0.91
C PRO A 318 7.17 13.93 2.01
N ALA A 319 7.85 15.08 1.92
CA ALA A 319 7.62 16.22 2.83
C ALA A 319 6.15 16.70 2.79
N LYS A 320 5.57 16.87 1.60
CA LYS A 320 4.16 17.25 1.40
C LYS A 320 3.21 16.17 1.91
N GLN A 321 3.49 14.89 1.66
CA GLN A 321 2.70 13.76 2.17
C GLN A 321 2.61 13.79 3.70
N LEU A 322 3.72 14.10 4.37
CA LEU A 322 3.84 14.21 5.83
C LEU A 322 3.44 15.57 6.41
N ARG A 323 3.10 16.56 5.56
CA ARG A 323 2.76 17.95 5.94
C ARG A 323 3.89 18.69 6.68
N ILE A 324 5.12 18.45 6.26
CA ILE A 324 6.37 19.08 6.79
C ILE A 324 7.16 19.85 5.71
N ASP A 325 6.58 20.05 4.53
CA ASP A 325 7.19 20.74 3.38
C ASP A 325 7.42 22.25 3.59
N ASN A 326 6.81 22.82 4.63
CA ASN A 326 7.14 24.14 5.16
C ASN A 326 8.47 24.19 5.94
N ARG A 327 9.05 23.03 6.30
CA ARG A 327 10.29 22.91 7.09
C ARG A 327 11.41 22.16 6.37
N VAL A 328 11.11 21.16 5.55
CA VAL A 328 12.12 20.29 4.89
C VAL A 328 11.74 19.93 3.45
N GLY A 329 12.62 19.22 2.74
CA GLY A 329 12.37 18.70 1.38
C GLY A 329 12.84 19.62 0.25
N SER A 330 13.32 20.83 0.55
CA SER A 330 13.93 21.74 -0.44
C SER A 330 14.87 22.76 0.23
N LEU A 331 15.80 23.32 -0.53
CA LEU A 331 16.74 24.35 -0.08
C LEU A 331 16.13 25.75 -0.26
N GLU A 332 15.32 26.18 0.70
CA GLU A 332 14.68 27.50 0.74
C GLU A 332 15.02 28.23 2.04
N ALA A 333 15.13 29.57 1.98
CA ALA A 333 15.39 30.37 3.18
C ALA A 333 14.25 30.26 4.21
N GLY A 334 14.58 30.11 5.49
CA GLY A 334 13.64 29.90 6.59
C GLY A 334 13.30 28.43 6.87
N LYS A 335 13.57 27.51 5.94
CA LYS A 335 13.50 26.05 6.18
C LYS A 335 14.64 25.57 7.07
N ASP A 336 14.49 24.36 7.61
CA ASP A 336 15.48 23.74 8.47
C ASP A 336 16.76 23.41 7.68
N ALA A 337 17.91 23.46 8.35
CA ALA A 337 19.22 23.26 7.74
C ALA A 337 19.57 21.76 7.56
N ASP A 338 18.73 21.05 6.81
CA ASP A 338 18.85 19.62 6.49
C ASP A 338 19.41 19.45 5.07
N VAL A 339 20.72 19.17 4.97
CA VAL A 339 21.51 19.33 3.74
C VAL A 339 22.44 18.14 3.53
N ALA A 340 22.48 17.59 2.31
CA ALA A 340 23.43 16.54 1.92
C ALA A 340 24.41 17.03 0.83
N VAL A 341 25.67 16.59 0.93
CA VAL A 341 26.76 16.95 0.00
C VAL A 341 27.28 15.70 -0.69
N TRP A 342 27.37 15.73 -2.02
CA TRP A 342 27.55 14.55 -2.87
C TRP A 342 28.74 14.68 -3.83
N THR A 343 29.41 13.56 -4.13
CA THR A 343 30.53 13.48 -5.08
C THR A 343 30.13 13.73 -6.54
N HIS A 344 28.88 13.45 -6.90
CA HIS A 344 28.28 13.59 -8.23
C HIS A 344 26.81 14.05 -8.08
N HIS A 345 26.11 14.32 -9.20
CA HIS A 345 24.67 14.62 -9.17
C HIS A 345 23.90 13.53 -8.40
N PRO A 346 22.99 13.85 -7.45
CA PRO A 346 22.44 12.86 -6.52
C PRO A 346 21.77 11.64 -7.17
N LEU A 347 21.16 11.80 -8.36
CA LEU A 347 20.53 10.70 -9.10
C LEU A 347 21.52 9.79 -9.87
N SER A 348 22.82 10.10 -9.85
CA SER A 348 23.85 9.27 -10.48
C SER A 348 24.13 8.00 -9.67
N SER A 349 24.33 6.87 -10.36
CA SER A 349 24.81 5.62 -9.74
C SER A 349 26.24 5.74 -9.17
N TYR A 350 27.00 6.76 -9.57
CA TYR A 350 28.30 7.10 -9.00
C TYR A 350 28.23 8.09 -7.82
N ALA A 351 27.03 8.55 -7.44
CA ALA A 351 26.87 9.46 -6.32
C ALA A 351 27.19 8.77 -4.99
N ILE A 352 28.08 9.40 -4.22
CA ILE A 352 28.44 9.02 -2.85
C ILE A 352 28.28 10.29 -2.00
N VAL A 353 27.71 10.14 -0.81
CA VAL A 353 27.63 11.25 0.15
C VAL A 353 29.00 11.48 0.77
N ASP A 354 29.47 12.72 0.73
CA ASP A 354 30.64 13.16 1.50
C ASP A 354 30.22 13.62 2.90
N ARG A 355 29.09 14.34 3.05
CA ARG A 355 28.59 14.88 4.32
C ARG A 355 27.06 15.01 4.40
N VAL A 356 26.51 14.94 5.62
CA VAL A 356 25.12 15.31 5.93
C VAL A 356 25.05 16.21 7.16
N TYR A 357 24.24 17.26 7.03
CA TYR A 357 23.85 18.18 8.09
C TYR A 357 22.35 18.03 8.38
N ILE A 358 21.97 18.06 9.65
CA ILE A 358 20.58 18.09 10.13
C ILE A 358 20.49 19.22 11.15
N ASP A 359 19.50 20.10 11.01
CA ASP A 359 19.38 21.32 11.82
C ASP A 359 20.71 22.13 11.85
N GLY A 360 21.47 22.08 10.75
CA GLY A 360 22.79 22.71 10.58
C GLY A 360 23.96 22.00 11.28
N THR A 361 23.70 20.95 12.05
CA THR A 361 24.71 20.16 12.76
C THR A 361 25.16 18.98 11.90
N GLN A 362 26.47 18.73 11.80
CA GLN A 362 27.02 17.66 10.96
C GLN A 362 26.85 16.29 11.64
N TYR A 363 25.98 15.44 11.11
CA TYR A 363 25.75 14.07 11.60
C TYR A 363 26.52 13.01 10.82
N TYR A 364 27.02 13.34 9.61
CA TYR A 364 27.83 12.44 8.81
C TYR A 364 28.96 13.19 8.09
N ASP A 365 30.17 12.62 8.13
CA ASP A 365 31.30 12.99 7.28
C ASP A 365 32.11 11.73 6.96
N ARG A 366 32.08 11.32 5.69
CA ARG A 366 32.69 10.09 5.20
C ARG A 366 34.21 10.07 5.41
N LYS A 367 34.90 11.21 5.23
CA LYS A 367 36.37 11.30 5.37
C LYS A 367 36.80 11.23 6.83
N ASN A 368 36.00 11.79 7.74
CA ASN A 368 36.26 11.66 9.17
C ASN A 368 36.00 10.23 9.68
N GLU A 369 34.98 9.54 9.16
CA GLU A 369 34.75 8.12 9.50
C GLU A 369 35.82 7.19 8.89
N ASP A 370 36.27 7.43 7.65
CA ASP A 370 37.38 6.68 7.03
C ASP A 370 38.64 6.70 7.93
N ARG A 371 38.92 7.84 8.58
CA ARG A 371 39.97 7.97 9.60
C ARG A 371 39.62 7.20 10.89
N ARG A 372 38.44 7.44 11.47
CA ARG A 372 37.99 6.81 12.73
C ARG A 372 37.98 5.29 12.67
N LEU A 373 37.50 4.70 11.57
CA LEU A 373 37.50 3.25 11.35
C LEU A 373 38.93 2.69 11.20
N SER A 374 39.87 3.49 10.71
CA SER A 374 41.28 3.11 10.65
C SER A 374 41.94 3.15 12.04
N GLU A 375 41.59 4.16 12.85
CA GLU A 375 42.00 4.29 14.26
C GLU A 375 41.44 3.14 15.13
N LEU A 376 40.14 2.85 15.05
CA LEU A 376 39.48 1.74 15.76
C LEU A 376 40.00 0.35 15.32
N LYS A 377 40.34 0.16 14.04
CA LYS A 377 40.99 -1.07 13.58
C LYS A 377 42.38 -1.24 14.17
N LYS A 378 43.15 -0.15 14.28
CA LYS A 378 44.46 -0.15 14.92
C LYS A 378 44.35 -0.49 16.41
N GLU A 379 43.49 0.21 17.15
CA GLU A 379 43.22 -0.04 18.58
C GLU A 379 42.80 -1.50 18.82
N LYS A 380 41.85 -2.02 18.03
CA LYS A 380 41.43 -3.43 18.12
C LYS A 380 42.57 -4.41 17.86
N MET A 381 43.47 -4.11 16.92
CA MET A 381 44.65 -4.95 16.65
C MET A 381 45.68 -4.87 17.79
N GLU A 382 45.87 -3.71 18.41
CA GLU A 382 46.74 -3.52 19.57
C GLU A 382 46.20 -4.25 20.81
N LEU A 383 44.89 -4.18 21.07
CA LEU A 383 44.21 -4.96 22.12
C LEU A 383 44.32 -6.47 21.89
N LEU A 384 44.08 -6.95 20.66
CA LEU A 384 44.24 -8.37 20.31
C LEU A 384 45.70 -8.85 20.40
N ALA A 385 46.68 -7.97 20.15
CA ALA A 385 48.10 -8.27 20.35
C ALA A 385 48.45 -8.36 21.84
N ALA A 386 47.93 -7.45 22.67
CA ALA A 386 48.09 -7.50 24.12
C ALA A 386 47.47 -8.76 24.74
N GLU A 387 46.24 -9.13 24.34
CA GLU A 387 45.56 -10.35 24.80
C GLU A 387 46.32 -11.63 24.42
N ARG A 388 46.94 -11.66 23.23
CA ARG A 388 47.83 -12.75 22.81
C ARG A 388 49.15 -12.78 23.59
N GLY A 389 49.66 -11.62 23.98
CA GLY A 389 50.84 -11.50 24.85
C GLY A 389 50.60 -11.91 26.30
N SER A 390 49.34 -11.99 26.74
CA SER A 390 48.97 -12.26 28.15
C SER A 390 48.42 -13.67 28.43
N ARG A 391 48.37 -14.59 27.45
CA ARG A 391 47.91 -15.97 27.66
C ARG A 391 49.06 -16.98 27.80
N PRO A 392 49.16 -17.73 28.91
CA PRO A 392 49.97 -18.95 28.97
C PRO A 392 49.44 -20.00 27.98
N THR A 393 50.33 -20.77 27.35
CA THR A 393 49.96 -21.85 26.43
C THR A 393 49.55 -23.12 27.17
N THR A 394 48.26 -23.45 27.17
CA THR A 394 47.76 -24.78 27.54
C THR A 394 46.90 -25.36 26.41
N THR A 395 47.30 -26.53 25.92
CA THR A 395 46.60 -27.28 24.87
C THR A 395 45.86 -28.47 25.45
N SER A 396 44.57 -28.62 25.14
CA SER A 396 43.90 -29.92 24.99
C SER A 396 42.56 -29.74 24.23
N PRO A 397 42.13 -30.74 23.45
CA PRO A 397 40.92 -30.65 22.63
C PRO A 397 39.65 -30.98 23.44
N GLN A 398 38.50 -30.50 22.96
CA GLN A 398 37.18 -30.96 23.41
C GLN A 398 36.34 -31.41 22.20
N GLN A 399 35.42 -32.34 22.45
CA GLN A 399 34.85 -33.21 21.41
C GLN A 399 33.75 -32.55 20.60
N ASP A 400 33.72 -32.90 19.31
CA ASP A 400 32.59 -32.70 18.40
C ASP A 400 31.45 -33.68 18.72
N ASN A 401 30.21 -33.28 18.46
CA ASN A 401 28.99 -34.10 18.53
C ASN A 401 27.75 -33.27 18.12
N GLY A 402 26.97 -33.75 17.15
CA GLY A 402 25.58 -33.33 16.98
C GLY A 402 25.27 -32.56 15.69
N ASP A 403 25.06 -33.33 14.63
CA ASP A 403 24.19 -33.06 13.48
C ASP A 403 22.84 -32.37 13.86
N GLU A 404 22.09 -31.75 12.94
CA GLU A 404 21.79 -32.23 11.60
C GLU A 404 21.44 -31.14 10.58
N LYS A 405 21.50 -31.48 9.28
CA LYS A 405 21.32 -30.55 8.15
C LYS A 405 19.97 -30.70 7.42
N THR A 406 19.61 -29.63 6.73
CA THR A 406 18.31 -29.41 6.05
C THR A 406 18.21 -30.00 4.64
N SER A 407 16.95 -30.02 4.15
CA SER A 407 16.52 -30.06 2.73
C SER A 407 16.48 -31.45 2.06
N SER A 408 15.48 -31.74 1.21
CA SER A 408 15.28 -31.12 -0.10
C SER A 408 13.83 -31.19 -0.65
N ALA A 409 13.56 -30.46 -1.74
CA ALA A 409 12.26 -30.30 -2.43
C ALA A 409 12.33 -30.95 -3.85
N PRO A 410 11.41 -30.74 -4.84
CA PRO A 410 10.14 -29.97 -4.92
C PRO A 410 8.97 -30.80 -5.55
N PRO A 411 7.90 -30.15 -6.09
CA PRO A 411 7.70 -30.27 -7.56
C PRO A 411 7.07 -29.06 -8.31
N ALA A 412 7.69 -28.72 -9.46
CA ALA A 412 7.14 -28.52 -10.83
C ALA A 412 5.70 -28.01 -11.16
N PHE A 413 5.64 -27.01 -12.08
CA PHE A 413 4.68 -26.73 -13.19
C PHE A 413 3.16 -26.52 -12.88
N ALA A 414 2.49 -25.41 -13.27
CA ALA A 414 1.97 -24.97 -14.61
C ALA A 414 0.70 -25.75 -15.11
N ALA A 415 -0.26 -25.24 -15.91
CA ALA A 415 -0.73 -23.89 -16.30
C ALA A 415 -2.08 -24.01 -17.12
N GLY A 416 -2.84 -22.91 -17.36
CA GLY A 416 -4.00 -22.83 -18.30
C GLY A 416 -5.30 -22.29 -17.66
N VAL A 417 -5.97 -21.16 -18.03
CA VAL A 417 -6.63 -20.61 -19.27
C VAL A 417 -7.86 -21.37 -19.84
N GLY A 418 -8.92 -20.73 -20.41
CA GLY A 418 -9.05 -19.35 -20.95
C GLY A 418 -10.43 -18.60 -20.92
N ASN A 419 -10.37 -17.27 -20.60
CA ASN A 419 -11.32 -16.09 -20.64
C ASN A 419 -12.80 -16.20 -20.16
N PRO A 420 -13.60 -15.13 -19.77
CA PRO A 420 -14.79 -15.07 -18.81
C PRO A 420 -16.38 -15.02 -19.08
N PRO A 421 -17.21 -14.07 -19.65
CA PRO A 421 -17.62 -12.63 -19.40
C PRO A 421 -18.78 -12.48 -18.33
N THR A 422 -19.59 -11.43 -17.97
CA THR A 422 -20.41 -10.25 -18.45
C THR A 422 -21.89 -10.53 -18.79
N PRO A 423 -22.92 -10.22 -17.92
CA PRO A 423 -23.31 -8.83 -17.57
C PRO A 423 -23.99 -8.64 -16.17
N ALA A 424 -24.58 -7.49 -15.83
CA ALA A 424 -24.23 -6.05 -15.94
C ALA A 424 -25.35 -5.22 -15.30
N ALA A 425 -25.11 -4.13 -14.59
CA ALA A 425 -23.91 -3.53 -13.98
C ALA A 425 -24.46 -2.55 -12.91
N THR A 426 -23.66 -1.59 -12.43
CA THR A 426 -24.21 -0.26 -12.13
C THR A 426 -25.09 0.21 -13.29
N GLY A 427 -26.14 1.01 -13.00
CA GLY A 427 -27.17 1.35 -13.99
C GLY A 427 -26.66 2.20 -15.17
N ARG A 428 -25.99 1.57 -16.14
CA ARG A 428 -25.40 2.21 -17.33
C ARG A 428 -26.45 3.09 -18.02
N GLN A 429 -26.14 4.40 -18.11
CA GLN A 429 -26.91 5.40 -18.86
C GLN A 429 -27.19 4.93 -20.28
N ALA A 430 -28.32 5.32 -20.84
CA ALA A 430 -28.74 4.91 -22.17
C ALA A 430 -28.22 5.82 -23.29
N ALA A 431 -28.11 5.25 -24.49
CA ALA A 431 -28.19 5.90 -25.80
C ALA A 431 -26.98 6.64 -26.41
N SER A 432 -25.78 6.67 -25.80
CA SER A 432 -24.55 7.06 -26.54
C SER A 432 -23.35 6.17 -26.23
N GLY A 433 -22.83 5.49 -27.25
CA GLY A 433 -21.68 4.60 -27.18
C GLY A 433 -21.38 3.96 -28.55
N PRO A 434 -20.24 3.26 -28.71
CA PRO A 434 -19.91 2.58 -29.95
C PRO A 434 -20.97 1.54 -30.32
N VAL A 435 -21.22 1.38 -31.62
CA VAL A 435 -22.18 0.41 -32.15
C VAL A 435 -21.44 -0.79 -32.73
N LEU A 436 -21.89 -1.98 -32.35
CA LEU A 436 -21.42 -3.27 -32.84
C LEU A 436 -22.60 -3.99 -33.50
N ALA A 437 -22.41 -4.55 -34.68
CA ALA A 437 -23.38 -5.41 -35.35
C ALA A 437 -22.77 -6.79 -35.59
N ILE A 438 -23.48 -7.85 -35.20
CA ILE A 438 -23.15 -9.24 -35.53
C ILE A 438 -24.17 -9.67 -36.59
N VAL A 439 -23.72 -10.04 -37.79
CA VAL A 439 -24.57 -10.32 -38.96
C VAL A 439 -24.45 -11.77 -39.44
N ASN A 440 -25.45 -12.23 -40.21
CA ASN A 440 -25.55 -13.59 -40.78
C ASN A 440 -25.53 -14.76 -39.79
N ALA A 441 -25.60 -14.52 -38.48
CA ALA A 441 -25.60 -15.55 -37.45
C ALA A 441 -26.89 -16.36 -37.44
N THR A 442 -26.82 -17.64 -37.05
CA THR A 442 -28.01 -18.36 -36.55
C THR A 442 -28.21 -17.95 -35.09
N ILE A 443 -29.20 -17.10 -34.82
CA ILE A 443 -29.46 -16.58 -33.47
C ILE A 443 -30.45 -17.49 -32.75
N HIS A 444 -30.17 -17.82 -31.49
CA HIS A 444 -31.09 -18.55 -30.60
C HIS A 444 -31.57 -17.64 -29.44
N PRO A 445 -32.67 -16.88 -29.58
CA PRO A 445 -33.04 -15.86 -28.59
C PRO A 445 -33.60 -16.41 -27.26
N VAL A 446 -33.71 -17.74 -27.11
CA VAL A 446 -34.33 -18.53 -26.02
C VAL A 446 -35.75 -18.14 -25.56
N THR A 447 -36.31 -17.09 -26.15
CA THR A 447 -37.62 -16.48 -25.88
C THR A 447 -38.50 -16.42 -27.13
N SER A 448 -37.94 -16.80 -28.28
CA SER A 448 -38.62 -16.96 -29.57
C SER A 448 -37.98 -18.11 -30.34
N ALA A 449 -38.54 -18.44 -31.51
CA ALA A 449 -37.88 -19.34 -32.46
C ALA A 449 -36.48 -18.84 -32.87
N THR A 450 -35.63 -19.79 -33.26
CA THR A 450 -34.30 -19.56 -33.87
C THR A 450 -34.44 -18.70 -35.14
N ILE A 451 -33.46 -17.81 -35.36
CA ILE A 451 -33.42 -16.89 -36.50
C ILE A 451 -32.21 -17.22 -37.36
N GLU A 452 -32.43 -18.00 -38.40
CA GLU A 452 -31.42 -18.31 -39.40
C GLU A 452 -31.01 -17.05 -40.16
N ARG A 453 -29.69 -16.75 -40.19
CA ARG A 453 -29.11 -15.52 -40.78
C ARG A 453 -29.63 -14.20 -40.17
N GLY A 454 -29.89 -14.19 -38.87
CA GLY A 454 -30.24 -12.98 -38.14
C GLY A 454 -29.07 -11.98 -38.00
N THR A 455 -29.43 -10.74 -37.65
CA THR A 455 -28.49 -9.70 -37.19
C THR A 455 -28.79 -9.33 -35.74
N ILE A 456 -27.76 -9.01 -34.95
CA ILE A 456 -27.85 -8.39 -33.62
C ILE A 456 -27.13 -7.05 -33.65
N VAL A 457 -27.78 -5.98 -33.19
CA VAL A 457 -27.20 -4.64 -33.03
C VAL A 457 -27.04 -4.36 -31.53
N ILE A 458 -25.84 -3.95 -31.12
CA ILE A 458 -25.48 -3.60 -29.75
C ILE A 458 -24.99 -2.15 -29.74
N ARG A 459 -25.60 -1.29 -28.92
CA ARG A 459 -25.14 0.09 -28.70
C ARG A 459 -24.61 0.23 -27.27
N GLY A 460 -23.31 0.45 -27.15
CA GLY A 460 -22.60 0.51 -25.88
C GLY A 460 -22.69 -0.82 -25.11
N ASN A 461 -23.75 -0.99 -24.32
CA ASN A 461 -23.95 -2.13 -23.42
C ASN A 461 -25.30 -2.84 -23.56
N ARG A 462 -26.17 -2.42 -24.49
CA ARG A 462 -27.52 -2.97 -24.67
C ARG A 462 -27.65 -3.52 -26.08
N ILE A 463 -28.32 -4.65 -26.22
CA ILE A 463 -28.90 -5.06 -27.49
C ILE A 463 -29.96 -4.02 -27.83
N GLU A 464 -29.76 -3.31 -28.94
CA GLU A 464 -30.65 -2.28 -29.46
C GLU A 464 -31.73 -2.88 -30.36
N ALA A 465 -31.34 -3.86 -31.19
CA ALA A 465 -32.23 -4.62 -32.06
C ALA A 465 -31.67 -6.01 -32.33
N PHE A 466 -32.52 -6.97 -32.66
CA PHE A 466 -32.11 -8.25 -33.25
C PHE A 466 -33.17 -8.81 -34.19
N GLY A 467 -32.77 -9.71 -35.10
CA GLY A 467 -33.65 -10.44 -36.01
C GLY A 467 -33.18 -10.44 -37.46
N ALA A 468 -33.91 -11.15 -38.32
CA ALA A 468 -33.58 -11.30 -39.75
C ALA A 468 -33.56 -9.96 -40.51
N ASN A 469 -34.41 -9.01 -40.10
CA ASN A 469 -34.55 -7.69 -40.74
C ASN A 469 -33.93 -6.55 -39.90
N ALA A 470 -33.13 -6.85 -38.87
CA ALA A 470 -32.54 -5.84 -38.00
C ALA A 470 -31.52 -4.99 -38.78
N GLN A 471 -31.73 -3.68 -38.83
CA GLN A 471 -30.93 -2.76 -39.64
C GLN A 471 -29.61 -2.43 -38.95
N VAL A 472 -28.48 -2.63 -39.65
CA VAL A 472 -27.15 -2.25 -39.17
C VAL A 472 -27.01 -0.73 -39.22
N PRO A 473 -26.78 -0.02 -38.09
CA PRO A 473 -26.63 1.43 -38.11
C PRO A 473 -25.36 1.87 -38.85
N GLN A 474 -25.42 3.01 -39.54
CA GLN A 474 -24.26 3.57 -40.23
C GLN A 474 -23.11 3.82 -39.24
N GLY A 475 -21.89 3.39 -39.60
CA GLY A 475 -20.71 3.49 -38.74
C GLY A 475 -20.61 2.43 -37.63
N ALA A 476 -21.52 1.46 -37.57
CA ALA A 476 -21.35 0.30 -36.70
C ALA A 476 -20.13 -0.54 -37.11
N LYS A 477 -19.37 -1.03 -36.12
CA LYS A 477 -18.39 -2.09 -36.35
C LYS A 477 -19.16 -3.37 -36.66
N THR A 478 -18.95 -3.95 -37.83
CA THR A 478 -19.61 -5.21 -38.21
C THR A 478 -18.69 -6.41 -37.95
N ILE A 479 -19.27 -7.49 -37.44
CA ILE A 479 -18.69 -8.84 -37.38
C ILE A 479 -19.60 -9.74 -38.21
N ASP A 480 -19.07 -10.31 -39.28
CA ASP A 480 -19.78 -11.39 -40.00
C ASP A 480 -19.62 -12.70 -39.22
N ALA A 481 -20.75 -13.34 -38.92
CA ALA A 481 -20.84 -14.58 -38.17
C ALA A 481 -21.60 -15.66 -38.97
N ALA A 482 -21.55 -15.59 -40.31
CA ALA A 482 -22.08 -16.63 -41.20
C ALA A 482 -21.60 -18.04 -40.80
N GLY A 483 -22.54 -18.96 -40.58
CA GLY A 483 -22.27 -20.33 -40.11
C GLY A 483 -22.01 -20.44 -38.59
N GLY A 484 -21.85 -19.31 -37.88
CA GLY A 484 -21.80 -19.26 -36.43
C GLY A 484 -23.18 -19.27 -35.79
N GLN A 485 -23.30 -19.93 -34.63
CA GLN A 485 -24.51 -19.93 -33.81
C GLN A 485 -24.31 -19.00 -32.61
N VAL A 486 -25.29 -18.11 -32.36
CA VAL A 486 -25.21 -17.08 -31.31
C VAL A 486 -26.30 -17.30 -30.28
N TYR A 487 -25.88 -17.47 -29.04
CA TYR A 487 -26.73 -17.66 -27.86
C TYR A 487 -26.55 -16.48 -26.89
N PRO A 488 -27.53 -16.20 -26.01
CA PRO A 488 -27.23 -15.61 -24.71
C PRO A 488 -26.22 -16.52 -23.99
N GLY A 489 -25.16 -15.95 -23.43
CA GLY A 489 -24.27 -16.77 -22.59
C GLY A 489 -24.90 -17.12 -21.24
N PHE A 490 -24.20 -17.95 -20.47
CA PHE A 490 -24.77 -18.68 -19.35
C PHE A 490 -24.61 -17.96 -18.00
N ILE A 491 -25.48 -18.26 -17.04
CA ILE A 491 -25.44 -17.67 -15.69
C ILE A 491 -24.99 -18.73 -14.69
N ASN A 492 -23.80 -18.59 -14.11
CA ASN A 492 -23.38 -19.37 -12.96
C ASN A 492 -23.88 -18.69 -11.67
N ALA A 493 -25.02 -19.16 -11.16
CA ALA A 493 -25.70 -18.52 -10.03
C ALA A 493 -24.95 -18.59 -8.68
N ARG A 494 -23.92 -19.44 -8.52
CA ARG A 494 -23.12 -19.54 -7.28
C ARG A 494 -21.70 -20.05 -7.56
N THR A 495 -20.71 -19.19 -7.38
CA THR A 495 -19.28 -19.52 -7.48
C THR A 495 -18.42 -18.65 -6.55
N THR A 496 -17.16 -19.02 -6.38
CA THR A 496 -16.12 -18.28 -5.63
C THR A 496 -15.13 -17.56 -6.56
N LEU A 497 -15.37 -17.60 -7.87
CA LEU A 497 -14.54 -16.96 -8.90
C LEU A 497 -14.34 -15.47 -8.60
N GLY A 498 -13.08 -15.02 -8.61
CA GLY A 498 -12.68 -13.65 -8.29
C GLY A 498 -12.36 -13.40 -6.82
N ILE A 499 -12.91 -14.18 -5.88
CA ILE A 499 -12.57 -14.11 -4.44
C ILE A 499 -11.70 -15.28 -3.95
N GLY A 500 -11.46 -16.27 -4.80
CA GLY A 500 -10.43 -17.27 -4.61
C GLY A 500 -9.87 -17.72 -5.95
N GLU A 501 -8.55 -17.97 -5.98
CA GLU A 501 -7.80 -18.21 -7.21
C GLU A 501 -7.22 -19.63 -7.24
N PRO A 502 -7.52 -20.44 -8.27
CA PRO A 502 -7.04 -21.82 -8.35
C PRO A 502 -5.53 -21.90 -8.65
N GLY A 503 -4.83 -22.74 -7.89
CA GLY A 503 -3.47 -23.19 -8.19
C GLY A 503 -2.40 -22.69 -7.21
N VAL A 504 -1.13 -22.96 -7.56
CA VAL A 504 0.03 -22.80 -6.67
C VAL A 504 0.36 -21.33 -6.32
N ARG A 505 -0.23 -20.36 -7.04
CA ARG A 505 -0.12 -18.91 -6.76
C ARG A 505 -1.44 -18.30 -6.26
N GLY A 506 -2.33 -19.09 -5.68
CA GLY A 506 -3.66 -18.64 -5.29
C GLY A 506 -3.68 -17.66 -4.11
N TYR A 507 -4.69 -16.77 -4.10
CA TYR A 507 -5.20 -16.14 -2.89
C TYR A 507 -6.55 -16.80 -2.52
N ASP A 508 -6.85 -16.90 -1.22
CA ASP A 508 -8.15 -17.35 -0.71
C ASP A 508 -8.75 -16.23 0.16
N ASP A 509 -9.80 -15.58 -0.33
CA ASP A 509 -10.66 -14.67 0.41
C ASP A 509 -12.11 -15.20 0.49
N ILE A 510 -12.28 -16.51 0.29
CA ILE A 510 -13.57 -17.23 0.28
C ILE A 510 -14.09 -17.40 1.70
N ASN A 511 -13.31 -18.04 2.59
CA ASN A 511 -13.81 -18.59 3.85
C ASN A 511 -13.43 -17.72 5.06
N GLU A 512 -14.43 -17.15 5.74
CA GLU A 512 -14.22 -16.39 6.98
C GLU A 512 -14.53 -17.21 8.24
N MET A 513 -13.92 -16.86 9.39
CA MET A 513 -13.81 -17.77 10.55
C MET A 513 -15.01 -17.86 11.49
N HIS A 514 -15.96 -16.93 11.48
CA HIS A 514 -17.11 -16.96 12.40
C HIS A 514 -18.33 -17.66 11.77
N ASP A 515 -19.30 -18.06 12.60
CA ASP A 515 -20.59 -18.58 12.11
C ASP A 515 -21.53 -17.52 11.52
N TRP A 516 -21.29 -16.25 11.85
CA TRP A 516 -22.19 -15.13 11.60
C TRP A 516 -21.45 -14.00 10.89
N ASN A 517 -21.30 -14.14 9.56
CA ASN A 517 -20.56 -13.23 8.68
C ASN A 517 -21.49 -12.36 7.80
N GLN A 518 -22.75 -12.16 8.17
CA GLN A 518 -23.76 -11.42 7.38
C GLN A 518 -23.40 -9.96 7.05
N HIS A 519 -22.34 -9.43 7.65
CA HIS A 519 -21.75 -8.11 7.38
C HIS A 519 -20.73 -8.09 6.22
N LEU A 520 -20.29 -9.25 5.72
CA LEU A 520 -19.25 -9.34 4.68
C LEU A 520 -19.78 -8.94 3.29
N ARG A 521 -19.13 -7.94 2.69
CA ARG A 521 -19.49 -7.33 1.40
C ARG A 521 -18.66 -7.92 0.25
N THR A 522 -18.93 -9.14 -0.16
CA THR A 522 -18.04 -9.95 -1.02
C THR A 522 -17.53 -9.29 -2.31
N ARG A 523 -18.30 -8.37 -2.91
CA ARG A 523 -17.85 -7.54 -4.04
C ARG A 523 -16.53 -6.78 -3.81
N VAL A 524 -16.18 -6.41 -2.57
CA VAL A 524 -14.98 -5.59 -2.28
C VAL A 524 -13.68 -6.40 -2.25
N ALA A 525 -13.78 -7.74 -2.30
CA ALA A 525 -12.66 -8.67 -2.41
C ALA A 525 -12.51 -9.26 -3.83
N TYR A 526 -13.36 -8.82 -4.78
CA TYR A 526 -13.43 -9.38 -6.12
C TYR A 526 -12.28 -8.85 -7.00
N HIS A 527 -11.37 -9.74 -7.34
CA HIS A 527 -10.25 -9.45 -8.24
C HIS A 527 -10.71 -9.53 -9.71
N ALA A 528 -10.86 -8.38 -10.36
CA ALA A 528 -11.31 -8.28 -11.76
C ALA A 528 -10.34 -8.90 -12.78
N GLU A 529 -9.09 -9.16 -12.38
CA GLU A 529 -8.03 -9.78 -13.20
C GLU A 529 -7.65 -11.18 -12.69
N SER A 530 -8.49 -11.80 -11.84
CA SER A 530 -8.36 -13.20 -11.39
C SER A 530 -8.16 -14.15 -12.56
N ALA A 531 -7.18 -15.05 -12.54
CA ALA A 531 -6.92 -15.99 -13.65
C ALA A 531 -8.09 -16.96 -13.93
N ALA A 532 -9.00 -17.18 -12.98
CA ALA A 532 -10.27 -17.86 -13.20
C ALA A 532 -11.27 -17.07 -14.07
N ILE A 533 -11.15 -15.73 -14.15
CA ILE A 533 -11.84 -14.89 -15.14
C ILE A 533 -11.31 -15.32 -16.53
N PRO A 534 -10.00 -15.38 -16.77
CA PRO A 534 -9.39 -16.27 -17.74
C PRO A 534 -9.77 -17.78 -17.75
N VAL A 535 -11.00 -18.25 -17.45
CA VAL A 535 -11.51 -19.62 -17.76
C VAL A 535 -12.98 -19.75 -18.27
N ALA A 536 -13.89 -18.80 -18.07
CA ALA A 536 -15.36 -18.95 -18.34
C ALA A 536 -16.06 -18.53 -19.71
N ARG A 537 -15.62 -17.52 -20.52
CA ARG A 537 -15.99 -17.03 -21.89
C ARG A 537 -15.72 -18.08 -22.94
N ALA A 538 -14.57 -18.75 -22.89
CA ALA A 538 -14.33 -19.86 -23.83
C ALA A 538 -15.39 -20.96 -23.63
N ASN A 539 -15.95 -21.03 -22.42
CA ASN A 539 -17.06 -21.87 -22.00
C ASN A 539 -18.42 -21.13 -21.91
N GLY A 540 -18.53 -19.89 -22.44
CA GLY A 540 -19.77 -19.12 -22.59
C GLY A 540 -20.45 -18.53 -21.33
N ILE A 541 -19.91 -18.65 -20.12
CA ILE A 541 -20.62 -18.31 -18.86
C ILE A 541 -20.61 -16.79 -18.58
N THR A 542 -21.58 -16.06 -19.13
CA THR A 542 -21.74 -14.61 -18.96
C THR A 542 -21.96 -14.08 -17.55
N THR A 543 -22.29 -14.85 -16.52
CA THR A 543 -22.59 -14.23 -15.21
C THR A 543 -22.11 -15.07 -14.04
N VAL A 544 -21.65 -14.42 -12.97
CA VAL A 544 -21.39 -15.07 -11.69
C VAL A 544 -22.21 -14.47 -10.55
N GLY A 545 -22.85 -15.32 -9.75
CA GLY A 545 -23.19 -15.00 -8.37
C GLY A 545 -21.98 -15.33 -7.50
N VAL A 546 -21.19 -14.33 -7.12
CA VAL A 546 -20.01 -14.50 -6.26
C VAL A 546 -20.48 -14.65 -4.82
N ALA A 547 -20.21 -15.81 -4.24
CA ALA A 547 -20.72 -16.26 -2.97
C ALA A 547 -19.56 -16.52 -1.98
N PRO A 548 -19.54 -15.88 -0.80
CA PRO A 548 -18.57 -16.19 0.25
C PRO A 548 -18.82 -17.57 0.87
N GLY A 549 -17.82 -18.07 1.60
CA GLY A 549 -17.85 -19.27 2.41
C GLY A 549 -17.50 -19.00 3.88
N GLY A 550 -17.42 -20.07 4.67
CA GLY A 550 -17.26 -20.00 6.12
C GLY A 550 -18.57 -19.71 6.87
N GLY A 551 -18.72 -20.30 8.05
CA GLY A 551 -19.86 -20.10 8.93
C GLY A 551 -21.23 -20.56 8.41
N ILE A 552 -22.27 -20.28 9.20
CA ILE A 552 -23.68 -20.57 8.89
C ILE A 552 -24.27 -19.47 8.00
N MET A 553 -24.05 -18.20 8.34
CA MET A 553 -24.26 -17.05 7.44
C MET A 553 -22.89 -16.61 6.91
N ALA A 554 -22.63 -16.76 5.62
CA ALA A 554 -21.31 -16.50 5.04
C ALA A 554 -21.09 -15.05 4.56
N GLY A 555 -22.17 -14.30 4.27
CA GLY A 555 -22.10 -12.91 3.79
C GLY A 555 -23.00 -12.61 2.60
N GLU A 556 -22.81 -11.43 1.99
CA GLU A 556 -23.57 -10.96 0.83
C GLU A 556 -23.18 -11.71 -0.46
N LEU A 557 -24.15 -12.27 -1.18
CA LEU A 557 -23.93 -12.72 -2.56
C LEU A 557 -23.98 -11.51 -3.50
N ALA A 558 -22.86 -11.21 -4.15
CA ALA A 558 -22.76 -10.17 -5.17
C ALA A 558 -22.93 -10.79 -6.56
N VAL A 559 -23.75 -10.19 -7.44
CA VAL A 559 -23.79 -10.59 -8.85
C VAL A 559 -22.77 -9.74 -9.59
N MET A 560 -21.80 -10.39 -10.22
CA MET A 560 -20.69 -9.73 -10.90
C MET A 560 -20.66 -10.11 -12.39
N ASN A 561 -20.29 -9.13 -13.18
CA ASN A 561 -19.74 -9.31 -14.51
C ASN A 561 -18.34 -9.84 -14.40
N LEU A 562 -17.88 -10.36 -15.52
CA LEU A 562 -16.48 -10.62 -15.77
C LEU A 562 -16.01 -9.79 -17.01
N ASP A 563 -16.51 -8.54 -17.10
CA ASP A 563 -15.86 -7.36 -17.72
C ASP A 563 -15.79 -6.25 -16.67
N GLY A 564 -15.03 -5.21 -17.00
CA GLY A 564 -14.67 -4.13 -16.07
C GLY A 564 -13.22 -4.28 -15.60
N TRP A 565 -12.57 -3.14 -15.38
CA TRP A 565 -11.20 -3.05 -14.84
C TRP A 565 -11.16 -3.02 -13.31
N THR A 566 -12.32 -2.87 -12.68
CA THR A 566 -12.49 -2.76 -11.23
C THR A 566 -13.69 -3.58 -10.78
N TRP A 567 -13.76 -3.92 -9.50
CA TRP A 567 -14.97 -4.53 -8.94
C TRP A 567 -16.19 -3.57 -9.01
N GLU A 568 -15.98 -2.26 -9.09
CA GLU A 568 -17.06 -1.26 -9.26
C GLU A 568 -17.70 -1.35 -10.66
N GLU A 569 -16.88 -1.44 -11.71
CA GLU A 569 -17.35 -1.66 -13.08
C GLU A 569 -17.99 -3.04 -13.25
N ALA A 570 -17.43 -4.05 -12.58
CA ALA A 570 -17.91 -5.43 -12.63
C ALA A 570 -19.20 -5.68 -11.82
N THR A 571 -19.56 -4.84 -10.84
CA THR A 571 -20.75 -5.12 -9.99
C THR A 571 -22.05 -4.94 -10.78
N LEU A 572 -22.80 -6.02 -11.04
CA LEU A 572 -24.22 -5.95 -11.42
C LEU A 572 -25.07 -5.60 -10.21
N ARG A 573 -25.03 -6.43 -9.18
CA ARG A 573 -25.89 -6.26 -8.02
C ARG A 573 -25.05 -6.44 -6.76
N PRO A 574 -24.82 -5.37 -5.97
CA PRO A 574 -23.88 -5.42 -4.86
C PRO A 574 -24.31 -6.40 -3.76
N ASN A 575 -25.62 -6.61 -3.59
CA ASN A 575 -26.21 -7.65 -2.76
C ASN A 575 -27.48 -8.19 -3.45
N ALA A 576 -27.49 -9.49 -3.75
CA ALA A 576 -28.64 -10.24 -4.27
C ALA A 576 -29.25 -11.24 -3.26
N GLY A 577 -28.62 -11.40 -2.10
CA GLY A 577 -29.07 -12.27 -1.00
C GLY A 577 -27.94 -12.45 0.03
N ILE A 578 -28.25 -13.11 1.14
CA ILE A 578 -27.26 -13.62 2.10
C ILE A 578 -27.03 -15.10 1.81
N VAL A 579 -25.77 -15.54 1.80
CA VAL A 579 -25.42 -16.95 1.65
C VAL A 579 -25.56 -17.66 2.99
N PHE A 580 -26.40 -18.70 3.03
CA PHE A 580 -26.54 -19.61 4.15
C PHE A 580 -25.88 -20.95 3.81
N ASN A 581 -24.96 -21.41 4.66
CA ASN A 581 -24.47 -22.78 4.63
C ASN A 581 -25.20 -23.55 5.74
N PHE A 582 -26.13 -24.41 5.36
CA PHE A 582 -26.64 -25.39 6.32
C PHE A 582 -25.54 -26.40 6.64
N PRO A 583 -25.40 -26.83 7.92
CA PRO A 583 -24.42 -27.85 8.26
C PRO A 583 -24.70 -29.11 7.46
N ALA A 584 -23.67 -29.65 6.81
CA ALA A 584 -23.75 -30.98 6.25
C ALA A 584 -24.06 -31.95 7.40
N LEU A 585 -25.15 -32.71 7.29
CA LEU A 585 -25.36 -33.86 8.16
C LEU A 585 -24.15 -34.78 7.95
N ALA A 586 -23.35 -34.95 9.01
CA ALA A 586 -22.22 -35.86 8.97
C ALA A 586 -22.75 -37.26 8.63
N ALA A 587 -22.39 -37.75 7.45
CA ALA A 587 -22.71 -39.12 7.04
C ALA A 587 -21.90 -40.07 7.93
N GLY A 588 -22.52 -40.56 9.00
CA GLY A 588 -21.89 -41.49 9.93
C GLY A 588 -21.55 -42.80 9.22
N GLY A 589 -20.26 -43.13 9.19
CA GLY A 589 -19.68 -44.35 8.65
C GLY A 589 -18.34 -44.60 9.30
#